data_AF-A0A0B3SW11-F1
#
_entry.id   AF-A0A0B3SW11-F1
#
_cell.length_a   1.000
_cell.length_b   1.000
_cell.length_c   1.000
_cell.angle_alpha   90.00
_cell.angle_beta   90.00
_cell.angle_gamma   90.00
#
_symmetry.space_group_name_H-M   'P 1'
#
loop_
_entity.id
_entity.type
_entity.pdbx_description
1 polymer ?
#
loop_
_entity_poly.entity_id
_entity_poly.type
_entity_poly.pdbx_seq_one_letter_code
_entity_poly.pdbx_strand_id
1 'polypeptide(L)'
;MTPEELVPRLAGIRVPESFARFGWQDALAAVALGLLAGLLLSALLRGLTARRLSPRDTARAAIARLASCETEVRIAGLAALLRANDGTLPKEMQEALYNPRAPVDPAALEAVVIAAARRRPRR
;
A
#
# COMPACT_ATOMS: atom_id res chain seq x y z
N MET A 1 -32.06 -49.08 20.55
CA MET A 1 -32.12 -48.85 19.10
C MET A 1 -30.70 -48.66 18.63
N THR A 2 -30.23 -49.54 17.74
CA THR A 2 -28.83 -49.53 17.26
C THR A 2 -28.71 -48.67 16.01
N PRO A 3 -27.52 -48.08 15.73
CA PRO A 3 -27.29 -47.26 14.54
C PRO A 3 -27.66 -47.98 13.22
N GLU A 4 -27.44 -49.29 13.18
CA GLU A 4 -27.77 -50.21 12.09
C GLU A 4 -29.27 -50.20 11.72
N GLU A 5 -30.17 -49.98 12.70
CA GLU A 5 -31.63 -49.95 12.49
C GLU A 5 -32.13 -48.61 11.91
N LEU A 6 -31.33 -47.54 12.01
CA LEU A 6 -31.69 -46.20 11.53
C LEU A 6 -31.40 -46.02 10.03
N VAL A 7 -30.32 -46.62 9.53
CA VAL A 7 -29.89 -46.53 8.13
C VAL A 7 -30.96 -46.98 7.12
N PRO A 8 -31.69 -48.10 7.30
CA PRO A 8 -32.75 -48.49 6.38
C PRO A 8 -34.05 -47.67 6.52
N ARG A 9 -34.22 -46.90 7.60
CA ARG A 9 -35.37 -46.00 7.81
C ARG A 9 -35.15 -44.58 7.27
N LEU A 10 -33.89 -44.20 7.00
CA LEU A 10 -33.59 -43.04 6.16
C LEU A 10 -33.97 -43.41 4.72
N ALA A 11 -35.26 -43.27 4.41
CA ALA A 11 -35.75 -43.28 3.04
C ALA A 11 -34.82 -42.40 2.19
N GLY A 12 -34.30 -42.95 1.09
CA GLY A 12 -33.31 -42.27 0.26
C GLY A 12 -33.79 -40.86 -0.03
N ILE A 13 -33.10 -39.87 0.55
CA ILE A 13 -33.41 -38.45 0.41
C ILE A 13 -33.13 -38.11 -1.06
N ARG A 14 -34.12 -38.33 -1.92
CA ARG A 14 -34.06 -37.93 -3.31
C ARG A 14 -34.31 -36.43 -3.33
N VAL A 15 -33.21 -35.68 -3.43
CA VAL A 15 -33.25 -34.24 -3.61
C VAL A 15 -34.07 -33.96 -4.88
N PRO A 16 -35.08 -33.09 -4.85
CA PRO A 16 -35.89 -32.78 -6.04
C PRO A 16 -34.99 -32.34 -7.20
N GLU A 17 -35.26 -32.81 -8.42
CA GLU A 17 -34.47 -32.51 -9.63
C GLU A 17 -34.33 -30.99 -9.88
N SER A 18 -35.27 -30.20 -9.37
CA SER A 18 -35.22 -28.73 -9.38
C SER A 18 -33.98 -28.14 -8.68
N PHE A 19 -33.36 -28.85 -7.74
CA PHE A 19 -32.11 -28.42 -7.09
C PHE A 19 -30.87 -28.69 -7.95
N ALA A 20 -30.96 -29.59 -8.93
CA ALA A 20 -29.87 -29.84 -9.89
C ALA A 20 -29.97 -28.93 -11.13
N ARG A 21 -31.08 -28.20 -11.28
CA ARG A 21 -31.28 -27.28 -12.40
C ARG A 21 -30.57 -25.96 -12.12
N PHE A 22 -29.57 -25.69 -12.94
CA PHE A 22 -28.86 -24.41 -12.93
C PHE A 22 -29.84 -23.27 -13.28
N GLY A 23 -30.17 -22.47 -12.28
CA GLY A 23 -31.12 -21.36 -12.42
C GLY A 23 -30.43 -20.01 -12.59
N TRP A 24 -31.24 -18.96 -12.74
CA TRP A 24 -30.74 -17.58 -12.74
C TRP A 24 -30.02 -17.21 -11.45
N GLN A 25 -30.44 -17.76 -10.32
CA GLN A 25 -29.77 -17.56 -9.02
C GLN A 25 -28.36 -18.15 -9.02
N ASP A 26 -28.17 -19.35 -9.57
CA ASP A 26 -26.86 -19.98 -9.69
C ASP A 26 -25.96 -19.23 -10.68
N ALA A 27 -26.54 -18.72 -11.77
CA ALA A 27 -25.83 -17.85 -12.71
C ALA A 27 -25.33 -16.57 -12.03
N LEU A 28 -26.17 -15.89 -11.26
CA LEU A 28 -25.79 -14.70 -10.49
C LEU A 28 -24.74 -15.04 -9.43
N ALA A 29 -24.88 -16.17 -8.74
CA ALA A 29 -23.90 -16.63 -7.75
C ALA A 29 -22.54 -16.92 -8.41
N ALA A 30 -22.53 -17.58 -9.56
CA ALA A 30 -21.32 -17.85 -10.33
C ALA A 30 -20.65 -16.55 -10.82
N VAL A 31 -21.42 -15.56 -11.26
CA VAL A 31 -20.91 -14.23 -11.63
C VAL A 31 -20.30 -13.53 -10.41
N ALA A 32 -20.98 -13.51 -9.28
CA ALA A 32 -20.45 -12.91 -8.05
C ALA A 32 -19.14 -13.59 -7.60
N LEU A 33 -19.09 -14.92 -7.65
CA LEU A 33 -17.88 -15.69 -7.36
C LEU A 33 -16.75 -15.39 -8.36
N GLY A 34 -17.07 -15.26 -9.65
CA GLY A 34 -16.11 -14.89 -10.69
C GLY A 34 -15.53 -13.50 -10.47
N LEU A 35 -16.35 -12.52 -10.09
CA LEU A 35 -15.89 -11.17 -9.75
C LEU A 35 -14.99 -11.18 -8.52
N LEU A 36 -15.37 -11.93 -7.49
CA LEU A 36 -14.59 -12.04 -6.25
C LEU A 36 -13.23 -12.73 -6.51
N ALA A 37 -13.22 -13.80 -7.30
CA ALA A 37 -12.00 -14.47 -7.75
C ALA A 37 -11.13 -13.55 -8.61
N GLY A 38 -11.73 -12.80 -9.53
CA GLY A 38 -11.04 -11.82 -10.36
C GLY A 38 -10.41 -10.69 -9.54
N LEU A 39 -11.10 -10.21 -8.51
CA LEU A 39 -10.57 -9.20 -7.59
C LEU A 39 -9.39 -9.75 -6.79
N LEU A 40 -9.51 -10.98 -6.26
CA LEU A 40 -8.42 -11.65 -5.56
C LEU A 40 -7.19 -11.80 -6.47
N LEU A 41 -7.40 -12.28 -7.70
CA LEU A 41 -6.33 -12.48 -8.67
C LEU A 41 -5.69 -11.15 -9.06
N SER A 42 -6.48 -10.10 -9.27
CA SER A 42 -5.98 -8.75 -9.55
C SER A 42 -5.14 -8.21 -8.40
N ALA A 43 -5.58 -8.38 -7.15
CA ALA A 43 -4.82 -7.96 -5.97
C ALA A 43 -3.51 -8.73 -5.84
N LEU A 44 -3.53 -10.05 -6.07
CA LEU A 44 -2.34 -10.91 -6.05
C LEU A 44 -1.36 -10.51 -7.15
N LEU A 45 -1.85 -10.36 -8.39
CA LEU A 45 -1.05 -9.92 -9.52
C LEU A 45 -0.49 -8.53 -9.28
N ARG A 46 -1.26 -7.60 -8.71
CA ARG A 46 -0.75 -6.28 -8.35
C ARG A 46 0.31 -6.37 -7.26
N GLY A 47 0.18 -7.26 -6.28
CA GLY A 47 1.23 -7.51 -5.29
C GLY A 47 2.52 -8.05 -5.91
N LEU A 48 2.41 -8.93 -6.91
CA LEU A 48 3.54 -9.55 -7.60
C LEU A 48 4.19 -8.66 -8.68
N THR A 49 3.36 -7.94 -9.43
CA THR A 49 3.78 -7.16 -10.61
C THR A 49 3.95 -5.68 -10.32
N ALA A 50 3.44 -5.16 -9.19
CA ALA A 50 3.70 -3.77 -8.82
C ALA A 50 5.20 -3.58 -8.64
N ARG A 51 5.75 -2.74 -9.51
CA ARG A 51 7.13 -2.25 -9.38
C ARG A 51 7.26 -1.59 -8.02
N ARG A 52 8.01 -2.20 -7.11
CA ARG A 52 8.33 -1.60 -5.81
C ARG A 52 9.13 -0.32 -6.09
N LEU A 53 8.48 0.85 -5.99
CA LEU A 53 9.18 2.12 -6.11
C LEU A 53 10.31 2.15 -5.08
N SER A 54 11.51 2.52 -5.53
CA SER A 54 12.63 2.68 -4.61
C SER A 54 12.27 3.76 -3.58
N PRO A 55 12.65 3.62 -2.31
CA PRO A 55 12.54 4.71 -1.32
C PRO A 55 13.10 6.04 -1.86
N ARG A 56 14.16 5.95 -2.68
CA ARG A 56 14.73 7.11 -3.39
C ARG A 56 13.77 7.77 -4.37
N ASP A 57 13.01 6.98 -5.13
CA ASP A 57 12.07 7.50 -6.14
C ASP A 57 10.86 8.13 -5.45
N THR A 58 10.42 7.55 -4.32
CA THR A 58 9.36 8.14 -3.50
C THR A 58 9.78 9.47 -2.88
N ALA A 59 11.01 9.58 -2.37
CA ALA A 59 11.54 10.84 -1.85
C ALA A 59 11.67 11.89 -2.95
N ARG A 60 12.16 11.52 -4.14
CA ARG A 60 12.22 12.43 -5.30
C ARG A 60 10.85 12.93 -5.74
N ALA A 61 9.86 12.06 -5.80
CA ALA A 61 8.49 12.45 -6.15
C ALA A 61 7.90 13.42 -5.10
N ALA A 62 8.17 13.19 -3.81
CA ALA A 62 7.73 14.09 -2.75
C ALA A 62 8.44 15.45 -2.79
N ILE A 63 9.75 15.47 -3.04
CA ILE A 63 10.52 16.71 -3.25
C ILE A 63 9.97 17.49 -4.46
N ALA A 64 9.70 16.81 -5.58
CA ALA A 64 9.16 17.44 -6.78
C ALA A 64 7.79 18.11 -6.52
N ARG A 65 6.95 17.53 -5.65
CA ARG A 65 5.68 18.15 -5.23
C ARG A 65 5.87 19.43 -4.41
N LEU A 66 6.95 19.51 -3.63
CA LEU A 66 7.29 20.68 -2.83
C LEU A 66 7.97 21.78 -3.65
N ALA A 67 8.44 21.48 -4.87
CA ALA A 67 9.15 22.44 -5.70
C ALA A 67 8.27 23.61 -6.16
N SER A 68 6.94 23.42 -6.25
CA SER A 68 5.97 24.46 -6.61
C SER A 68 5.41 25.23 -5.41
N CYS A 69 5.85 24.94 -4.19
CA CYS A 69 5.42 25.64 -2.98
C CYS A 69 6.27 26.87 -2.70
N GLU A 70 5.72 27.82 -1.92
CA GLU A 70 6.48 28.92 -1.35
C GLU A 70 7.67 28.41 -0.52
N THR A 71 8.75 29.19 -0.49
CA THR A 71 10.04 28.77 0.10
C THR A 71 9.91 28.27 1.54
N GLU A 72 9.11 28.93 2.37
CA GLU A 72 8.89 28.54 3.77
C GLU A 72 8.19 27.17 3.89
N VAL A 73 7.13 26.97 3.11
CA VAL A 73 6.38 25.72 3.04
C VAL A 73 7.24 24.59 2.50
N ARG A 74 8.10 24.88 1.51
CA ARG A 74 9.07 23.93 0.96
C ARG A 74 10.07 23.48 2.01
N ILE A 75 10.66 24.41 2.78
CA ILE A 75 11.62 24.08 3.84
C ILE A 75 10.96 23.21 4.93
N ALA A 76 9.76 23.60 5.38
CA ALA A 76 9.00 22.81 6.37
C ALA A 76 8.65 21.40 5.84
N GLY A 77 8.24 21.30 4.58
CA GLY A 77 7.97 20.01 3.93
C GLY A 77 9.21 19.14 3.80
N LEU A 78 10.36 19.72 3.46
CA LEU A 78 11.64 19.00 3.39
C LEU A 78 12.09 18.52 4.77
N ALA A 79 11.90 19.32 5.82
CA ALA A 79 12.19 18.91 7.20
C ALA A 79 11.28 17.75 7.65
N ALA A 80 9.98 17.78 7.30
CA ALA A 80 9.06 16.68 7.55
C ALA A 80 9.47 15.39 6.82
N LEU A 81 9.88 15.50 5.55
CA LEU A 81 10.41 14.37 4.79
C LEU A 81 11.71 13.81 5.40
N LEU A 82 12.59 14.68 5.90
CA LEU A 82 13.81 14.23 6.56
C LEU A 82 13.50 13.43 7.83
N ARG A 83 12.58 13.93 8.67
CA ARG A 83 12.11 13.23 9.87
C ARG A 83 11.47 11.87 9.53
N ALA A 84 10.64 11.82 8.49
CA ALA A 84 9.98 10.59 8.05
C ALA A 84 10.97 9.51 7.53
N ASN A 85 12.17 9.92 7.13
CA ASN A 85 13.25 9.04 6.69
C ASN A 85 14.31 8.79 7.77
N ASP A 86 14.03 9.14 9.03
CA ASP A 86 14.97 9.04 10.17
C ASP A 86 16.33 9.71 9.90
N GLY A 87 16.31 10.77 9.09
CA GLY A 87 17.52 11.52 8.72
C GLY A 87 17.89 12.56 9.76
N THR A 88 19.19 12.77 9.95
CA THR A 88 19.74 13.85 10.77
C THR A 88 20.23 14.99 9.88
N LEU A 89 19.95 16.24 10.24
CA LEU A 89 20.57 17.38 9.57
C LEU A 89 22.08 17.41 9.85
N PRO A 90 22.92 17.72 8.85
CA PRO A 90 24.33 18.05 9.06
C PRO A 90 24.49 19.21 10.06
N LYS A 91 25.55 19.20 10.87
CA LYS A 91 25.80 20.21 11.91
C LYS A 91 25.82 21.64 11.37
N GLU A 92 26.43 21.83 10.20
CA GLU A 92 26.50 23.11 9.48
C GLU A 92 25.09 23.67 9.17
N MET A 93 24.14 22.81 8.80
CA MET A 93 22.74 23.22 8.56
C MET A 93 21.95 23.40 9.87
N GLN A 94 22.32 22.70 10.95
CA GLN A 94 21.70 22.93 12.26
C GLN A 94 22.05 24.32 12.79
N GLU A 95 23.29 24.78 12.60
CA GLU A 95 23.70 26.14 12.96
C GLU A 95 22.94 27.20 12.15
N ALA A 96 22.67 26.93 10.87
CA ALA A 96 21.87 27.81 10.02
C ALA A 96 20.41 27.96 10.49
N LEU A 97 19.85 27.00 11.24
CA LEU A 97 18.51 27.12 11.82
C LEU A 97 18.44 28.15 12.96
N TYR A 98 19.56 28.38 13.66
CA TYR A 98 19.63 29.31 14.79
C TYR A 98 20.24 30.67 14.40
N ASN A 99 20.73 30.81 13.16
CA ASN A 99 21.27 32.05 12.65
C ASN A 99 20.37 32.62 11.54
N PRO A 100 19.58 33.68 11.82
CA PRO A 100 18.65 34.25 10.83
C PRO A 100 19.35 34.91 9.63
N ARG A 101 20.68 35.11 9.70
CA ARG A 101 21.48 35.64 8.58
C ARG A 101 22.13 34.55 7.74
N ALA A 102 22.06 33.28 8.15
CA ALA A 102 22.60 32.18 7.37
C ALA A 102 21.59 31.78 6.28
N PRO A 103 21.96 31.83 4.99
CA PRO A 103 21.08 31.37 3.93
C PRO A 103 20.90 29.85 4.03
N VAL A 104 19.64 29.40 4.13
CA VAL A 104 19.29 27.98 4.04
C VAL A 104 19.07 27.63 2.57
N ASP A 105 20.01 26.92 1.96
CA ASP A 105 19.86 26.42 0.59
C ASP A 105 18.90 25.21 0.54
N PRO A 106 17.73 25.31 -0.13
CA PRO A 106 16.80 24.19 -0.28
C PRO A 106 17.41 23.00 -1.04
N ALA A 107 18.34 23.25 -1.98
CA ALA A 107 18.95 22.18 -2.79
C ALA A 107 19.88 21.29 -1.94
N ALA A 108 20.63 21.90 -1.02
CA ALA A 108 21.42 21.17 -0.03
C ALA A 108 20.52 20.29 0.87
N LEU A 109 19.36 20.80 1.29
CA LEU A 109 18.41 20.04 2.12
C LEU A 109 17.81 18.84 1.37
N GLU A 110 17.49 18.99 0.09
CA GLU A 110 17.01 17.91 -0.78
C GLU A 110 18.03 16.77 -0.90
N ALA A 111 19.31 17.11 -1.05
CA ALA A 111 20.38 16.12 -1.13
C ALA A 111 20.47 15.27 0.16
N VAL A 112 20.31 15.91 1.32
CA VAL A 112 20.28 15.24 2.63
C VAL A 112 19.06 14.32 2.74
N VAL A 113 17.87 14.78 2.32
CA VAL A 113 16.65 13.95 2.31
C VAL A 113 16.82 12.72 1.42
N ILE A 114 17.40 12.87 0.22
CA ILE A 114 17.68 11.75 -0.69
C ILE A 114 18.70 10.78 -0.06
N ALA A 115 19.72 11.28 0.62
CA ALA A 115 20.72 10.46 1.30
C ALA A 115 20.11 9.66 2.46
N ALA A 116 19.24 10.28 3.26
CA ALA A 116 18.50 9.61 4.33
C ALA A 116 17.56 8.51 3.77
N ALA A 117 16.80 8.83 2.73
CA ALA A 117 15.91 7.88 2.07
C ALA A 117 16.64 6.66 1.47
N ARG A 118 17.92 6.80 1.07
CA ARG A 118 18.76 5.67 0.62
C ARG A 118 19.20 4.76 1.75
N ARG A 119 19.46 5.30 2.94
CA ARG A 119 19.95 4.53 4.11
C ARG A 119 18.83 3.75 4.80
N ARG A 120 17.57 4.13 4.57
CA ARG A 120 16.42 3.45 5.15
C ARG A 120 16.32 2.02 4.59
N PRO A 121 16.43 0.98 5.43
CA PRO A 121 16.18 -0.39 4.98
C PRO A 121 14.73 -0.49 4.51
N ARG A 122 14.51 -1.22 3.41
CA ARG A 122 13.17 -1.57 2.93
C ARG A 122 12.45 -2.32 4.06
N ARG A 123 11.60 -1.63 4.82
CA ARG A 123 10.60 -2.26 5.69
C ARG A 123 9.51 -2.90 4.85
#